data_AF-A0AAV0WTC7-F1
#
_entry.id   AF-A0AAV0WTC7-F1
#
_cell.length_a   1.000
_cell.length_b   1.000
_cell.length_c   1.000
_cell.angle_alpha   90.00
_cell.angle_beta   90.00
_cell.angle_gamma   90.00
#
_symmetry.space_group_name_H-M   'P 1'
#
loop_
_entity.id
_entity.type
_entity.pdbx_description
1 polymer ?
#
loop_
_entity_poly.entity_id
_entity_poly.type
_entity_poly.pdbx_seq_one_letter_code
_entity_poly.pdbx_strand_id
1 'polypeptide(L)'
;MINAYRLCQEAGYINKVNKNYGQSKHFFDYSHKIAKKSIELAKDDPNKLNSILLSCLQYPKQLLSDNFIDHIISKLTNIKNGFVQLSIGKYYLNREKDYEKAKTYFSRGKVYGNFNSSLQLIKVECLLQSVHEFPYVRTLNEMYNDFQDPKRRVNILIHILIYYNFCENNPKEMMRYLKLYIDQDIEDASKKRHLIYARSLLNLGRFLEPNDFLNVLSANVKELINNTWDEEEKKMIENTFDRLNKILLLNIQNNNFDDDNNL
;
A
#
# COMPACT_ATOMS: atom_id res chain seq x y z
N MET A 1 -9.56 21.16 -11.24
CA MET A 1 -10.61 20.52 -12.08
C MET A 1 -10.98 19.13 -11.60
N ILE A 2 -10.01 18.28 -11.25
CA ILE A 2 -10.28 16.96 -10.65
C ILE A 2 -11.26 17.09 -9.46
N ASN A 3 -11.02 17.96 -8.48
CA ASN A 3 -11.93 18.12 -7.33
C ASN A 3 -13.36 18.57 -7.72
N ALA A 4 -13.51 19.38 -8.78
CA ALA A 4 -14.83 19.77 -9.28
C ALA A 4 -15.55 18.59 -9.96
N TYR A 5 -14.80 17.80 -10.75
CA TYR A 5 -15.29 16.53 -11.29
C TYR A 5 -15.79 15.59 -10.17
N ARG A 6 -15.03 15.49 -9.07
CA ARG A 6 -15.33 14.64 -7.91
C ARG A 6 -16.64 15.05 -7.24
N LEU A 7 -16.77 16.34 -6.91
CA LEU A 7 -17.96 16.92 -6.29
C LEU A 7 -19.23 16.69 -7.14
N CYS A 8 -19.13 16.88 -8.46
CA CYS A 8 -20.26 16.60 -9.35
C CYS A 8 -20.66 15.12 -9.34
N GLN A 9 -19.72 14.17 -9.27
CA GLN A 9 -20.10 12.75 -9.19
C GLN A 9 -20.79 12.39 -7.87
N GLU A 10 -20.28 12.90 -6.75
CA GLU A 10 -20.88 12.67 -5.44
C GLU A 10 -22.30 13.21 -5.38
N ALA A 11 -22.52 14.43 -5.88
CA ALA A 11 -23.85 15.01 -6.02
C ALA A 11 -24.75 14.15 -6.91
N GLY A 12 -24.23 13.63 -8.02
CA GLY A 12 -24.97 12.71 -8.91
C GLY A 12 -25.38 11.42 -8.22
N TYR A 13 -24.50 10.85 -7.40
CA TYR A 13 -24.75 9.62 -6.64
C TYR A 13 -25.79 9.83 -5.54
N ILE A 14 -25.66 10.88 -4.72
CA ILE A 14 -26.62 11.22 -3.67
C ILE A 14 -28.03 11.40 -4.25
N ASN A 15 -28.14 12.11 -5.38
CA ASN A 15 -29.43 12.28 -6.07
C ASN A 15 -29.99 10.95 -6.59
N LYS A 16 -29.15 10.02 -7.07
CA LYS A 16 -29.58 8.69 -7.50
C LYS A 16 -30.19 7.90 -6.35
N VAL A 17 -29.51 7.89 -5.20
CA VAL A 17 -29.96 7.20 -3.98
C VAL A 17 -31.31 7.76 -3.51
N ASN A 18 -31.48 9.08 -3.58
CA ASN A 18 -32.73 9.76 -3.24
C ASN A 18 -33.81 9.68 -4.34
N LYS A 19 -33.61 8.83 -5.36
CA LYS A 19 -34.52 8.65 -6.51
C LYS A 19 -34.80 9.93 -7.32
N ASN A 20 -33.94 10.94 -7.19
CA ASN A 20 -33.96 12.16 -8.01
C ASN A 20 -33.15 11.94 -9.30
N TYR A 21 -33.67 11.10 -10.18
CA TYR A 21 -32.94 10.63 -11.36
C TYR A 21 -32.58 11.75 -12.34
N GLY A 22 -33.42 12.80 -12.44
CA GLY A 22 -33.16 13.96 -13.29
C GLY A 22 -31.91 14.72 -12.86
N GLN A 23 -31.81 15.06 -11.56
CA GLN A 23 -30.63 15.73 -11.03
C GLN A 23 -29.40 14.81 -11.02
N SER A 24 -29.60 13.53 -10.73
CA SER A 24 -28.54 12.53 -10.79
C SER A 24 -27.87 12.53 -12.18
N LYS A 25 -28.67 12.44 -13.24
CA LYS A 25 -28.17 12.49 -14.62
C LYS A 25 -27.46 13.82 -14.92
N HIS A 26 -28.04 14.95 -14.53
CA HIS A 26 -27.42 16.27 -14.74
C HIS A 26 -26.01 16.35 -14.17
N PHE A 27 -25.83 15.91 -12.93
CA PHE A 27 -24.54 15.94 -12.24
C PHE A 27 -23.52 14.97 -12.85
N PHE A 28 -23.94 13.77 -13.27
CA PHE A 28 -23.06 12.85 -13.98
C PHE A 28 -22.63 13.39 -15.34
N ASP A 29 -23.53 14.00 -16.11
CA ASP A 29 -23.19 14.65 -17.39
C ASP A 29 -22.18 15.79 -17.18
N TYR A 30 -22.35 16.58 -16.12
CA TYR A 30 -21.44 17.69 -15.79
C TYR A 30 -20.06 17.18 -15.40
N SER A 31 -20.02 16.14 -14.56
CA SER A 31 -18.78 15.44 -14.22
C SER A 31 -18.07 14.94 -15.48
N HIS A 32 -18.76 14.22 -16.37
CA HIS A 32 -18.17 13.74 -17.63
C HIS A 32 -17.56 14.86 -18.47
N LYS A 33 -18.25 16.00 -18.59
CA LYS A 33 -17.74 17.20 -19.30
C LYS A 33 -16.46 17.75 -18.66
N ILE A 34 -16.40 17.85 -17.33
CA ILE A 34 -15.18 18.30 -16.62
C ILE A 34 -14.03 17.32 -16.85
N ALA A 35 -14.30 16.01 -16.81
CA ALA A 35 -13.30 14.97 -17.05
C ALA A 35 -12.71 15.10 -18.47
N LYS A 36 -13.56 15.15 -19.49
CA LYS A 36 -13.15 15.35 -20.88
C LYS A 36 -12.32 16.62 -21.04
N LYS A 37 -12.77 17.73 -20.45
CA LYS A 37 -12.03 19.00 -20.52
C LYS A 37 -10.68 18.94 -19.81
N SER A 38 -10.58 18.16 -18.73
CA SER A 38 -9.33 17.96 -18.00
C SER A 38 -8.29 17.22 -18.84
N ILE A 39 -8.69 16.22 -19.63
CA ILE A 39 -7.81 15.54 -20.60
C ILE A 39 -7.35 16.52 -21.68
N GLU A 40 -8.28 17.25 -22.30
CA GLU A 40 -7.94 18.24 -23.34
C GLU A 40 -6.91 19.26 -22.82
N LEU A 41 -7.10 19.75 -21.60
CA LEU A 41 -6.20 20.71 -20.96
C LEU A 41 -4.89 20.09 -20.47
N ALA A 42 -4.84 18.78 -20.27
CA ALA A 42 -3.61 18.07 -19.97
C ALA A 42 -2.64 18.08 -21.18
N LYS A 43 -3.14 18.23 -22.42
CA LYS A 43 -2.31 18.32 -23.65
C LYS A 43 -1.27 17.19 -23.77
N ASP A 44 -1.69 15.95 -23.50
CA ASP A 44 -0.81 14.77 -23.49
C ASP A 44 0.36 14.82 -22.47
N ASP A 45 0.36 15.74 -21.51
CA ASP A 45 1.33 15.79 -20.41
C ASP A 45 1.19 14.53 -19.53
N PRO A 46 2.23 13.67 -19.45
CA PRO A 46 2.15 12.42 -18.72
C PRO A 46 1.88 12.58 -17.22
N ASN A 47 2.39 13.66 -16.60
CA ASN A 47 2.20 13.88 -15.16
C ASN A 47 0.75 14.25 -14.88
N LYS A 48 0.16 15.15 -15.69
CA LYS A 48 -1.24 15.54 -15.55
C LYS A 48 -2.18 14.37 -15.84
N LEU A 49 -1.92 13.61 -16.90
CA LEU A 49 -2.69 12.42 -17.23
C LEU A 49 -2.60 11.36 -16.11
N ASN A 50 -1.43 11.17 -15.52
CA ASN A 50 -1.24 10.27 -14.39
C ASN A 50 -2.02 10.72 -13.15
N SER A 51 -2.00 12.01 -12.81
CA SER A 51 -2.81 12.56 -11.70
C SER A 51 -4.32 12.38 -11.94
N ILE A 52 -4.78 12.51 -13.18
CA ILE A 52 -6.17 12.22 -13.55
C ILE A 52 -6.47 10.74 -13.34
N LEU A 53 -5.62 9.83 -13.82
CA LEU A 53 -5.79 8.39 -13.64
C LEU A 53 -5.86 7.98 -12.16
N LEU A 54 -4.91 8.46 -11.34
CA LEU A 54 -4.90 8.21 -9.90
C LEU A 54 -6.19 8.66 -9.22
N SER A 55 -6.72 9.79 -9.65
CA SER A 55 -8.00 10.27 -9.15
C SER A 55 -9.11 9.31 -9.52
N CYS A 56 -9.22 8.88 -10.77
CA CYS A 56 -10.23 7.91 -11.23
C CYS A 56 -10.25 6.60 -10.41
N LEU A 57 -9.09 6.16 -9.87
CA LEU A 57 -9.02 4.96 -9.04
C LEU A 57 -9.81 5.03 -7.73
N GLN A 58 -10.12 6.23 -7.23
CA GLN A 58 -10.88 6.42 -5.99
C GLN A 58 -12.41 6.36 -6.22
N TYR A 59 -12.90 6.27 -7.47
CA TYR A 59 -14.32 6.48 -7.81
C TYR A 59 -15.08 5.24 -8.25
N PRO A 60 -16.34 4.99 -7.86
CA PRO A 60 -17.11 3.82 -8.33
C PRO A 60 -17.07 3.66 -9.86
N LYS A 61 -16.76 2.43 -10.34
CA LYS A 61 -16.50 2.15 -11.78
C LYS A 61 -17.69 2.56 -12.65
N GLN A 62 -18.91 2.41 -12.12
CA GLN A 62 -20.17 2.69 -12.82
C GLN A 62 -20.36 4.17 -13.20
N LEU A 63 -19.53 5.07 -12.65
CA LEU A 63 -19.62 6.50 -12.89
C LEU A 63 -18.58 7.00 -13.92
N LEU A 64 -17.68 6.12 -14.34
CA LEU A 64 -16.65 6.39 -15.34
C LEU A 64 -17.03 5.68 -16.64
N SER A 65 -16.97 6.38 -17.77
CA SER A 65 -17.11 5.72 -19.07
C SER A 65 -15.83 4.94 -19.41
N ASP A 66 -15.92 3.67 -19.80
CA ASP A 66 -14.73 2.82 -20.05
C ASP A 66 -13.75 3.44 -21.06
N ASN A 67 -14.28 4.01 -22.17
CA ASN A 67 -13.48 4.69 -23.21
C ASN A 67 -12.59 5.84 -22.68
N PHE A 68 -12.94 6.44 -21.55
CA PHE A 68 -12.18 7.54 -20.96
C PHE A 68 -10.87 7.06 -20.33
N ILE A 69 -10.92 5.97 -19.57
CA ILE A 69 -9.74 5.46 -18.87
C ILE A 69 -8.80 4.79 -19.87
N ASP A 70 -9.34 4.05 -20.83
CA ASP A 70 -8.54 3.39 -21.87
C ASP A 70 -7.74 4.40 -22.70
N HIS A 71 -8.32 5.57 -23.00
CA HIS A 71 -7.61 6.65 -23.68
C HIS A 71 -6.42 7.14 -22.85
N ILE A 72 -6.61 7.42 -21.56
CA ILE A 72 -5.53 7.87 -20.68
C ILE A 72 -4.44 6.79 -20.58
N ILE A 73 -4.82 5.53 -20.37
CA ILE A 73 -3.86 4.42 -20.26
C ILE A 73 -3.04 4.30 -21.55
N SER A 74 -3.67 4.37 -22.72
CA SER A 74 -2.97 4.24 -24.01
C SER A 74 -1.85 5.27 -24.19
N LYS A 75 -2.06 6.50 -23.69
CA LYS A 75 -1.07 7.59 -23.71
C LYS A 75 0.05 7.37 -22.69
N LEU A 76 -0.25 6.71 -21.58
CA LEU A 76 0.67 6.50 -20.46
C LEU A 76 1.49 5.19 -20.57
N THR A 77 1.03 4.18 -21.31
CA THR A 77 1.63 2.82 -21.32
C THR A 77 3.13 2.81 -21.63
N ASN A 78 3.59 3.68 -22.54
CA ASN A 78 5.00 3.72 -22.98
C ASN A 78 5.89 4.66 -22.16
N ILE A 79 5.34 5.34 -21.14
CA ILE A 79 6.09 6.29 -20.33
C ILE A 79 6.97 5.53 -19.33
N LYS A 80 8.30 5.72 -19.43
CA LYS A 80 9.31 5.12 -18.55
C LYS A 80 9.39 5.85 -17.20
N ASN A 81 8.32 5.79 -16.42
CA ASN A 81 8.22 6.43 -15.12
C ASN A 81 7.55 5.50 -14.11
N GLY A 82 8.19 5.26 -12.97
CA GLY A 82 7.70 4.33 -11.97
C GLY A 82 6.33 4.68 -11.37
N PHE A 83 6.02 5.97 -11.17
CA PHE A 83 4.71 6.42 -10.67
C PHE A 83 3.59 6.24 -11.70
N VAL A 84 3.91 6.42 -12.99
CA VAL A 84 2.96 6.14 -14.08
C VAL A 84 2.63 4.66 -14.12
N GLN A 85 3.66 3.81 -14.11
CA GLN A 85 3.47 2.35 -14.14
C GLN A 85 2.74 1.86 -12.88
N LEU A 86 3.01 2.44 -11.70
CA LEU A 86 2.25 2.19 -10.47
C LEU A 86 0.75 2.48 -10.65
N SER A 87 0.41 3.61 -11.25
CA SER A 87 -0.98 4.06 -11.39
C SER A 87 -1.76 3.17 -12.35
N ILE A 88 -1.16 2.78 -13.47
CA ILE A 88 -1.74 1.81 -14.41
C ILE A 88 -1.87 0.44 -13.74
N GLY A 89 -0.87 -0.02 -13.00
CA GLY A 89 -0.96 -1.29 -12.26
C GLY A 89 -2.09 -1.29 -11.22
N LYS A 90 -2.27 -0.18 -10.48
CA LYS A 90 -3.38 -0.01 -9.53
C LYS A 90 -4.74 -0.03 -10.23
N TYR A 91 -4.84 0.49 -11.46
CA TYR A 91 -6.05 0.36 -12.27
C TYR A 91 -6.41 -1.10 -12.51
N TYR A 92 -5.50 -1.88 -13.10
CA TYR A 92 -5.79 -3.28 -13.40
C TYR A 92 -6.03 -4.12 -12.14
N LEU A 93 -5.27 -3.87 -11.06
CA LEU A 93 -5.46 -4.56 -9.78
C LEU A 93 -6.83 -4.26 -9.13
N ASN A 94 -7.19 -2.98 -9.03
CA ASN A 94 -8.34 -2.58 -8.22
C ASN A 94 -9.65 -2.59 -9.01
N ARG A 95 -9.61 -2.19 -10.28
CA ARG A 95 -10.78 -2.00 -11.15
C ARG A 95 -11.11 -3.23 -11.97
N GLU A 96 -10.14 -3.64 -12.80
CA GLU A 96 -10.38 -4.73 -13.76
C GLU A 96 -10.22 -6.10 -13.12
N LYS A 97 -9.55 -6.18 -11.97
CA LYS A 97 -9.13 -7.44 -11.34
C LYS A 97 -8.29 -8.30 -12.30
N ASP A 98 -7.57 -7.66 -13.21
CA ASP A 98 -6.65 -8.27 -14.15
C ASP A 98 -5.26 -8.32 -13.52
N TYR A 99 -5.00 -9.39 -12.77
CA TYR A 99 -3.79 -9.55 -11.98
C TYR A 99 -2.53 -9.71 -12.85
N GLU A 100 -2.63 -10.34 -14.02
CA GLU A 100 -1.50 -10.49 -14.94
C GLU A 100 -1.06 -9.17 -15.56
N LYS A 101 -2.02 -8.31 -15.97
CA LYS A 101 -1.68 -6.95 -16.39
C LYS A 101 -1.14 -6.12 -15.22
N ALA A 102 -1.76 -6.20 -14.05
CA ALA A 102 -1.27 -5.50 -12.87
C ALA A 102 0.20 -5.88 -12.56
N LYS A 103 0.53 -7.17 -12.57
CA LYS A 103 1.88 -7.71 -12.42
C LYS A 103 2.85 -7.13 -13.45
N THR A 104 2.45 -7.09 -14.71
CA THR A 104 3.27 -6.50 -15.80
C THR A 104 3.64 -5.05 -15.51
N TYR A 105 2.65 -4.22 -15.16
CA TYR A 105 2.87 -2.80 -14.89
C TYR A 105 3.65 -2.55 -13.59
N PHE A 106 3.37 -3.31 -12.51
CA PHE A 106 4.16 -3.21 -11.28
C PHE A 106 5.61 -3.68 -11.48
N SER A 107 5.86 -4.71 -12.30
CA SER A 107 7.21 -5.14 -12.66
C SER A 107 7.98 -4.03 -13.38
N ARG A 108 7.36 -3.34 -14.34
CA ARG A 108 7.95 -2.16 -14.99
C ARG A 108 8.21 -1.04 -14.00
N GLY A 109 7.27 -0.78 -13.09
CA GLY A 109 7.44 0.23 -12.04
C GLY A 109 8.62 -0.06 -11.09
N LYS A 110 8.81 -1.33 -10.71
CA LYS A 110 9.99 -1.80 -9.96
C LYS A 110 11.29 -1.53 -10.72
N VAL A 111 11.35 -1.89 -12.01
CA VAL A 111 12.53 -1.64 -12.87
C VAL A 111 12.88 -0.14 -12.93
N TYR A 112 11.88 0.74 -12.87
CA TYR A 112 12.08 2.19 -12.80
C TYR A 112 12.26 2.73 -11.37
N GLY A 113 12.60 1.88 -10.40
CA GLY A 113 12.98 2.28 -9.03
C GLY A 113 11.81 2.64 -8.12
N ASN A 114 10.56 2.33 -8.47
CA ASN A 114 9.42 2.67 -7.63
C ASN A 114 9.21 1.62 -6.52
N PHE A 115 9.37 2.07 -5.27
CA PHE A 115 9.18 1.25 -4.08
C PHE A 115 7.75 0.70 -3.96
N ASN A 116 6.74 1.55 -4.17
CA ASN A 116 5.34 1.15 -4.06
C ASN A 116 4.95 0.14 -5.13
N SER A 117 5.49 0.24 -6.35
CA SER A 117 5.31 -0.79 -7.38
C SER A 117 5.89 -2.13 -6.94
N SER A 118 7.04 -2.12 -6.26
CA SER A 118 7.66 -3.35 -5.75
C SER A 118 6.79 -4.02 -4.67
N LEU A 119 6.22 -3.25 -3.74
CA LEU A 119 5.28 -3.77 -2.75
C LEU A 119 3.98 -4.31 -3.41
N GLN A 120 3.41 -3.57 -4.37
CA GLN A 120 2.20 -4.02 -5.06
C GLN A 120 2.46 -5.24 -5.95
N LEU A 121 3.67 -5.39 -6.50
CA LEU A 121 4.06 -6.60 -7.22
C LEU A 121 3.99 -7.83 -6.31
N ILE A 122 4.58 -7.77 -5.12
CA ILE A 122 4.48 -8.86 -4.12
C ILE A 122 3.02 -9.21 -3.82
N LYS A 123 2.18 -8.19 -3.59
CA LYS A 123 0.75 -8.40 -3.34
C LYS A 123 0.06 -9.14 -4.50
N VAL A 124 0.35 -8.75 -5.75
CA VAL A 124 -0.23 -9.42 -6.93
C VAL A 124 0.28 -10.84 -7.08
N GLU A 125 1.57 -11.10 -6.85
CA GLU A 125 2.11 -12.46 -6.85
C GLU A 125 1.39 -13.33 -5.83
N CYS A 126 1.14 -12.84 -4.62
CA CYS A 126 0.39 -13.57 -3.59
C CYS A 126 -1.12 -13.73 -3.90
N LEU A 127 -1.65 -13.03 -4.91
CA LEU A 127 -3.01 -13.26 -5.42
C LEU A 127 -3.04 -14.30 -6.55
N LEU A 128 -1.92 -14.46 -7.27
CA LEU A 128 -1.79 -15.39 -8.39
C LEU A 128 -1.35 -16.79 -7.95
N GLN A 129 -0.60 -16.89 -6.86
CA GLN A 129 -0.08 -18.14 -6.29
C GLN A 129 -0.14 -18.09 -4.76
N SER A 130 -0.10 -19.26 -4.12
CA SER A 130 -0.17 -19.30 -2.65
C SER A 130 1.06 -18.65 -2.01
N VAL A 131 0.91 -18.13 -0.80
CA VAL A 131 2.03 -17.54 -0.04
C VAL A 131 3.12 -18.56 0.30
N HIS A 132 2.78 -19.85 0.31
CA HIS A 132 3.74 -20.94 0.56
C HIS A 132 4.56 -21.31 -0.69
N GLU A 133 4.07 -20.98 -1.89
CA GLU A 133 4.79 -21.17 -3.15
C GLU A 133 5.58 -19.93 -3.54
N PHE A 134 5.00 -18.74 -3.32
CA PHE A 134 5.70 -17.50 -3.58
C PHE A 134 6.85 -17.30 -2.58
N PRO A 135 8.09 -17.00 -3.03
CA PRO A 135 9.24 -16.79 -2.15
C PRO A 135 9.16 -15.42 -1.44
N TYR A 136 8.19 -15.28 -0.53
CA TYR A 136 7.77 -14.00 0.05
C TYR A 136 8.89 -13.30 0.83
N VAL A 137 9.46 -13.99 1.82
CA VAL A 137 10.55 -13.43 2.65
C VAL A 137 11.81 -13.17 1.82
N ARG A 138 12.15 -14.07 0.88
CA ARG A 138 13.30 -13.88 -0.03
C ARG A 138 13.13 -12.60 -0.87
N THR A 139 11.95 -12.39 -1.44
CA THR A 139 11.65 -11.22 -2.26
C THR A 139 11.71 -9.92 -1.43
N LEU A 140 11.21 -9.94 -0.20
CA LEU A 140 11.31 -8.79 0.71
C LEU A 140 12.76 -8.51 1.11
N ASN A 141 13.59 -9.54 1.31
CA ASN A 141 15.02 -9.36 1.58
C ASN A 141 15.78 -8.77 0.39
N GLU A 142 15.47 -9.18 -0.84
CA GLU A 142 15.99 -8.54 -2.04
C GLU A 142 15.61 -7.06 -2.07
N MET A 143 14.34 -6.72 -1.80
CA MET A 143 13.90 -5.34 -1.68
C MET A 143 14.63 -4.57 -0.56
N TYR A 144 14.91 -5.20 0.58
CA TYR A 144 15.62 -4.57 1.70
C TYR A 144 17.06 -4.17 1.31
N ASN A 145 17.68 -4.96 0.43
CA ASN A 145 19.00 -4.68 -0.12
C ASN A 145 18.94 -3.62 -1.22
N ASP A 146 17.87 -3.57 -2.01
CA ASP A 146 17.71 -2.56 -3.08
C ASP A 146 17.35 -1.18 -2.51
N PHE A 147 16.53 -1.12 -1.46
CA PHE A 147 16.02 0.13 -0.88
C PHE A 147 16.72 0.47 0.44
N GLN A 148 17.63 1.44 0.41
CA GLN A 148 18.43 1.85 1.57
C GLN A 148 17.74 2.84 2.52
N ASP A 149 16.64 3.47 2.07
CA ASP A 149 15.88 4.43 2.88
C ASP A 149 15.29 3.77 4.16
N PRO A 150 15.56 4.30 5.36
CA PRO A 150 15.11 3.69 6.61
C PRO A 150 13.58 3.52 6.72
N LYS A 151 12.80 4.47 6.19
CA LYS A 151 11.31 4.38 6.21
C LYS A 151 10.83 3.20 5.34
N ARG A 152 11.40 3.05 4.15
CA ARG A 152 11.10 1.92 3.25
C ARG A 152 11.51 0.59 3.88
N ARG A 153 12.69 0.53 4.52
CA ARG A 153 13.18 -0.65 5.22
C ARG A 153 12.28 -1.07 6.38
N VAL A 154 11.84 -0.11 7.20
CA VAL A 154 10.83 -0.36 8.23
C VAL A 154 9.58 -1.01 7.65
N ASN A 155 9.06 -0.49 6.54
CA ASN A 155 7.87 -1.04 5.88
C ASN A 155 8.10 -2.48 5.37
N ILE A 156 9.26 -2.74 4.75
CA ILE A 156 9.65 -4.11 4.33
C ILE A 156 9.70 -5.06 5.52
N LEU A 157 10.38 -4.67 6.60
CA LEU A 157 10.56 -5.50 7.79
C LEU A 157 9.22 -5.79 8.49
N ILE A 158 8.29 -4.84 8.51
CA ILE A 158 6.92 -5.07 9.00
C ILE A 158 6.22 -6.16 8.20
N HIS A 159 6.36 -6.18 6.87
CA HIS A 159 5.76 -7.23 6.06
C HIS A 159 6.38 -8.60 6.30
N ILE A 160 7.69 -8.68 6.58
CA ILE A 160 8.34 -9.92 7.00
C ILE A 160 7.80 -10.38 8.37
N LEU A 161 7.67 -9.45 9.32
CA LEU A 161 7.12 -9.75 10.64
C LEU A 161 5.66 -10.22 10.56
N ILE A 162 4.83 -9.60 9.70
CA ILE A 162 3.45 -10.07 9.44
C ILE A 162 3.47 -11.53 8.95
N TYR A 163 4.35 -11.87 8.01
CA TYR A 163 4.45 -13.25 7.51
C TYR A 163 4.77 -14.25 8.63
N TYR A 164 5.76 -13.97 9.49
CA TYR A 164 6.08 -14.88 10.60
C TYR A 164 5.04 -14.90 11.72
N ASN A 165 4.22 -13.84 11.85
CA ASN A 165 3.15 -13.83 12.85
C ASN A 165 1.88 -14.58 12.39
N PHE A 166 1.61 -14.63 11.09
CA PHE A 166 0.34 -15.17 10.57
C PHE A 166 0.45 -16.37 9.65
N CYS A 167 1.61 -16.62 9.04
CA CYS A 167 1.78 -17.66 8.02
C CYS A 167 2.80 -18.73 8.40
N GLU A 168 3.86 -18.38 9.12
CA GLU A 168 4.91 -19.32 9.50
C GLU A 168 5.43 -19.03 10.91
N ASN A 169 5.18 -19.93 11.86
CA ASN A 169 5.70 -19.74 13.22
C ASN A 169 7.19 -20.10 13.30
N ASN A 170 8.06 -19.09 13.20
CA ASN A 170 9.51 -19.25 13.33
C ASN A 170 10.08 -18.24 14.35
N PRO A 171 10.23 -18.64 15.63
CA PRO A 171 10.74 -17.78 16.71
C PRO A 171 12.07 -17.08 16.40
N LYS A 172 13.03 -17.82 15.82
CA LYS A 172 14.39 -17.31 15.55
C LYS A 172 14.35 -16.20 14.50
N GLU A 173 13.66 -16.44 13.38
CA GLU A 173 13.55 -15.43 12.33
C GLU A 173 12.68 -14.24 12.79
N MET A 174 11.62 -14.47 13.56
CA MET A 174 10.80 -13.39 14.13
C MET A 174 11.63 -12.43 15.00
N MET A 175 12.46 -12.95 15.91
CA MET A 175 13.33 -12.11 16.73
C MET A 175 14.43 -11.44 15.93
N ARG A 176 15.00 -12.13 14.93
CA ARG A 176 16.01 -11.56 14.03
C ARG A 176 15.48 -10.34 13.26
N TYR A 177 14.33 -10.46 12.60
CA TYR A 177 13.75 -9.34 11.85
C TYR A 177 13.22 -8.24 12.76
N LEU A 178 12.75 -8.58 13.96
CA LEU A 178 12.36 -7.58 14.95
C LEU A 178 13.56 -6.74 15.38
N LYS A 179 14.70 -7.37 15.66
CA LYS A 179 15.95 -6.66 15.93
C LYS A 179 16.32 -5.72 14.78
N LEU A 180 16.32 -6.22 13.55
CA LEU A 180 16.59 -5.39 12.36
C LEU A 180 15.64 -4.20 12.26
N TYR A 181 14.37 -4.37 12.62
CA TYR A 181 13.37 -3.31 12.63
C TYR A 181 13.66 -2.24 13.69
N ILE A 182 14.00 -2.66 14.90
CA ILE A 182 14.33 -1.74 15.99
C ILE A 182 15.63 -0.97 15.69
N ASP A 183 16.58 -1.62 15.01
CA ASP A 183 17.87 -1.04 14.62
C ASP A 183 17.80 -0.08 13.44
N GLN A 184 16.65 0.05 12.77
CA GLN A 184 16.52 1.05 11.70
C GLN A 184 16.71 2.46 12.27
N ASP A 185 17.54 3.25 11.57
CA ASP A 185 17.87 4.63 11.93
C ASP A 185 16.72 5.58 11.56
N ILE A 186 15.67 5.52 12.38
CA ILE A 186 14.48 6.36 12.31
C ILE A 186 13.88 6.49 13.70
N GLU A 187 13.19 7.61 13.95
CA GLU A 187 12.50 7.88 15.19
C GLU A 187 11.56 6.73 15.62
N ASP A 188 11.64 6.37 16.90
CA ASP A 188 10.83 5.33 17.51
C ASP A 188 9.32 5.63 17.44
N ALA A 189 8.93 6.91 17.44
CA ALA A 189 7.55 7.32 17.20
C ALA A 189 7.07 6.95 15.79
N SER A 190 7.94 7.08 14.79
CA SER A 190 7.67 6.68 13.41
C SER A 190 7.56 5.16 13.30
N LYS A 191 8.48 4.42 13.94
CA LYS A 191 8.43 2.95 14.05
C LYS A 191 7.06 2.51 14.60
N LYS A 192 6.69 2.97 15.80
CA LYS A 192 5.41 2.62 16.41
C LYS A 192 4.23 2.96 15.49
N ARG A 193 4.22 4.14 14.84
CA ARG A 193 3.17 4.51 13.90
C ARG A 193 3.03 3.52 12.74
N HIS A 194 4.13 3.04 12.17
CA HIS A 194 4.08 2.06 11.09
C HIS A 194 3.50 0.72 11.56
N LEU A 195 3.77 0.29 12.80
CA LEU A 195 3.14 -0.91 13.36
C LEU A 195 1.64 -0.73 13.60
N ILE A 196 1.21 0.44 14.09
CA ILE A 196 -0.21 0.74 14.33
C ILE A 196 -1.00 0.62 13.04
N TYR A 197 -0.50 1.21 11.95
CA TYR A 197 -1.22 1.29 10.67
C TYR A 197 -0.73 0.28 9.62
N ALA A 198 -0.07 -0.80 10.07
CA ALA A 198 0.44 -1.83 9.19
C ALA A 198 -0.71 -2.48 8.38
N ARG A 199 -0.50 -2.61 7.08
CA ARG A 199 -1.44 -3.30 6.17
C ARG A 199 -0.76 -4.51 5.59
N SER A 200 -1.42 -5.66 5.56
CA SER A 200 -0.83 -6.86 4.96
C SER A 200 -0.82 -6.77 3.43
N LEU A 201 0.24 -7.30 2.80
CA LEU A 201 0.24 -7.62 1.36
C LEU A 201 -0.43 -8.97 1.08
N LEU A 202 -0.58 -9.79 2.13
CA LEU A 202 -1.17 -11.12 2.08
C LEU A 202 -2.67 -11.05 2.31
N ASN A 203 -3.40 -12.00 1.75
CA ASN A 203 -4.78 -12.21 2.13
C ASN A 203 -4.83 -12.99 3.45
N LEU A 204 -5.04 -12.28 4.56
CA LEU A 204 -5.16 -12.87 5.90
C LEU A 204 -6.60 -13.30 6.24
N GLY A 205 -7.51 -13.29 5.27
CA GLY A 205 -8.94 -13.55 5.50
C GLY A 205 -9.70 -12.44 6.22
N ARG A 206 -9.00 -11.40 6.71
CA ARG A 206 -9.57 -10.20 7.33
C ARG A 206 -8.71 -8.96 7.06
N PHE A 207 -9.33 -7.79 7.23
CA PHE A 207 -8.62 -6.52 7.31
C PHE A 207 -7.97 -6.37 8.68
N LEU A 208 -6.75 -5.84 8.74
CA LEU A 208 -6.10 -5.48 10.00
C LEU A 208 -6.47 -4.05 10.36
N GLU A 209 -7.22 -3.88 11.44
CA GLU A 209 -7.56 -2.58 11.98
C GLU A 209 -6.33 -1.92 12.64
N PRO A 210 -6.34 -0.59 12.85
CA PRO A 210 -5.27 0.07 13.56
C PRO A 210 -4.99 -0.59 14.93
N ASN A 211 -3.72 -0.88 15.20
CA ASN A 211 -3.18 -1.62 16.36
C ASN A 211 -3.32 -3.15 16.32
N ASP A 212 -4.08 -3.76 15.41
CA ASP A 212 -4.23 -5.22 15.38
C ASP A 212 -2.89 -5.94 15.31
N PHE A 213 -2.07 -5.56 14.33
CA PHE A 213 -0.75 -6.16 14.16
C PHE A 213 0.18 -5.85 15.33
N LEU A 214 0.17 -4.61 15.83
CA LEU A 214 0.97 -4.20 16.98
C LEU A 214 0.68 -5.08 18.21
N ASN A 215 -0.60 -5.35 18.48
CA ASN A 215 -1.04 -6.16 19.61
C ASN A 215 -0.62 -7.63 19.44
N VAL A 216 -0.81 -8.20 18.24
CA VAL A 216 -0.37 -9.58 17.93
C VAL A 216 1.14 -9.70 18.07
N LEU A 217 1.90 -8.76 17.50
CA LEU A 217 3.35 -8.75 17.61
C LEU A 217 3.81 -8.68 19.08
N SER A 218 3.20 -7.80 19.87
CA SER A 218 3.53 -7.64 21.29
C SER A 218 3.25 -8.91 22.11
N ALA A 219 2.09 -9.55 21.88
CA ALA A 219 1.75 -10.81 22.54
C ALA A 219 2.73 -11.92 22.17
N ASN A 220 2.99 -12.11 20.88
CA ASN A 220 3.89 -13.15 20.40
C ASN A 220 5.32 -12.93 20.92
N VAL A 221 5.85 -11.70 20.90
CA VAL A 221 7.19 -11.41 21.43
C VAL A 221 7.27 -11.72 22.94
N LYS A 222 6.23 -11.43 23.72
CA LYS A 222 6.19 -11.78 25.14
C LYS A 222 6.27 -13.30 25.38
N GLU A 223 5.62 -14.08 24.53
CA GLU A 223 5.72 -15.54 24.59
C GLU A 223 7.12 -16.02 24.22
N LEU A 224 7.71 -15.45 23.16
CA LEU A 224 9.03 -15.85 22.66
C LEU A 224 10.16 -15.68 23.67
N ILE A 225 10.09 -14.69 24.57
CA ILE A 225 11.13 -14.46 25.59
C ILE A 225 11.21 -15.63 26.58
N ASN A 226 10.12 -16.37 26.75
CA ASN A 226 10.08 -17.53 27.65
C ASN A 226 10.57 -18.83 26.98
N ASN A 227 10.93 -18.80 25.69
CA ASN A 227 11.49 -19.97 25.01
C ASN A 227 12.91 -20.29 25.47
N THR A 228 13.37 -21.50 25.13
CA THR A 228 14.76 -21.92 25.35
C THR A 228 15.66 -21.27 24.30
N TRP A 229 16.59 -20.43 24.78
CA TRP A 229 17.59 -19.74 23.98
C TRP A 229 18.99 -20.06 24.51
N ASP A 230 19.99 -20.01 23.65
CA ASP A 230 21.37 -19.99 24.13
C ASP A 230 21.70 -18.63 24.78
N GLU A 231 22.83 -18.56 25.49
CA GLU A 231 23.26 -17.37 26.24
C GLU A 231 23.39 -16.11 25.35
N GLU A 232 23.89 -16.26 24.12
CA GLU A 232 24.09 -15.14 23.20
C GLU A 232 22.76 -14.66 22.61
N GLU A 233 21.92 -15.61 22.19
CA GLU A 233 20.55 -15.37 21.70
C GLU A 233 19.72 -14.68 22.79
N LYS A 234 19.80 -15.14 24.04
CA LYS A 234 19.05 -14.59 25.16
C LYS A 234 19.36 -13.11 25.40
N LYS A 235 20.64 -12.74 25.43
CA LYS A 235 21.05 -11.34 25.59
C LYS A 235 20.54 -10.44 24.48
N MET A 236 20.57 -10.94 23.24
CA MET A 236 20.05 -10.24 22.07
C MET A 236 18.52 -10.05 22.14
N ILE A 237 17.81 -11.09 22.59
CA ILE A 237 16.35 -11.09 22.73
C ILE A 237 15.90 -10.13 23.84
N GLU A 238 16.53 -10.17 25.01
CA GLU A 238 16.24 -9.27 26.14
C GLU A 238 16.41 -7.80 25.72
N ASN A 239 17.53 -7.47 25.06
CA ASN A 239 17.76 -6.11 24.55
C ASN A 239 16.71 -5.68 23.52
N THR A 240 16.36 -6.58 22.61
CA THR A 240 15.36 -6.33 21.55
C THR A 240 13.98 -6.10 22.17
N PHE A 241 13.60 -6.91 23.16
CA PHE A 241 12.34 -6.76 23.87
C PHE A 241 12.25 -5.45 24.65
N ASP A 242 13.29 -5.11 25.42
CA ASP A 242 13.31 -3.87 26.20
C ASP A 242 13.17 -2.63 25.30
N ARG A 243 13.86 -2.63 24.16
CA ARG A 243 13.74 -1.55 23.18
C ARG A 243 12.37 -1.53 22.51
N LEU A 244 11.78 -2.68 22.20
CA LEU A 244 10.41 -2.75 21.71
C LEU A 244 9.45 -2.14 22.74
N ASN A 245 9.54 -2.52 24.02
CA ASN A 245 8.68 -1.99 25.07
C ASN A 245 8.79 -0.46 25.18
N LYS A 246 9.99 0.10 25.07
CA LYS A 246 10.19 1.56 25.02
C LYS A 246 9.43 2.19 23.84
N ILE A 247 9.52 1.60 22.64
CA ILE A 247 8.75 2.03 21.47
C ILE A 247 7.25 1.95 21.76
N LEU A 248 6.77 0.84 22.34
CA LEU A 248 5.35 0.60 22.63
C LEU A 248 4.77 1.58 23.65
N LEU A 249 5.55 2.07 24.61
CA LEU A 249 5.11 3.02 25.63
C LEU A 249 4.99 4.47 25.14
N LEU A 250 5.44 4.79 23.92
CA LEU A 250 5.36 6.14 23.37
C LEU A 250 3.91 6.60 23.17
N ASN A 251 3.53 7.74 23.73
CA ASN A 251 2.23 8.36 23.45
C ASN A 251 2.26 9.04 22.08
N ILE A 252 1.62 8.41 21.09
CA ILE A 252 1.41 9.04 19.78
C ILE A 252 0.09 9.81 19.87
N GLN A 253 0.17 11.13 20.06
CA GLN A 253 -0.98 11.99 19.81
C GLN A 253 -1.32 11.90 18.32
N ASN A 254 -2.61 11.75 17.99
CA ASN A 254 -3.15 11.74 16.63
C ASN A 254 -3.05 13.13 15.95
N ASN A 255 -1.87 13.76 15.97
CA ASN A 255 -1.66 15.03 15.30
C ASN A 255 -1.41 14.75 13.82
N ASN A 256 -2.45 15.06 13.04
CA ASN A 256 -2.48 15.34 11.60
C ASN A 256 -1.49 14.53 10.77
N PHE A 257 -1.97 13.39 10.27
CA PHE A 257 -1.51 12.91 8.98
C PHE A 257 -1.99 13.93 7.95
N ASP A 258 -1.15 14.90 7.61
CA ASP A 258 -1.15 15.39 6.25
C ASP A 258 -0.84 14.17 5.39
N ASP A 259 -1.82 13.77 4.59
CA ASP A 259 -1.65 12.86 3.48
C ASP A 259 -0.63 13.48 2.50
N ASP A 260 0.66 13.34 2.81
CA ASP A 260 1.73 13.30 1.82
C ASP A 260 1.73 11.96 1.05
N ASN A 261 0.54 11.33 0.98
CA ASN A 261 0.09 10.50 -0.14
C ASN A 261 -0.55 11.34 -1.25
N ASN A 262 -0.18 12.61 -1.39
CA ASN A 262 -0.23 13.26 -2.69
C ASN A 262 0.87 12.68 -3.58
N LEU A 263 0.51 11.56 -4.25
CA LEU A 263 0.99 10.94 -5.50
C LEU A 263 1.41 9.45 -5.40
#